data_AF-A0A842W1V7-F1
#
_entry.id   AF-A0A842W1V7-F1
#
_cell.length_a   1.000
_cell.length_b   1.000
_cell.length_c   1.000
_cell.angle_alpha   90.00
_cell.angle_beta   90.00
_cell.angle_gamma   90.00
#
_symmetry.space_group_name_H-M   'P 1'
#
loop_
_entity.id
_entity.type
_entity.pdbx_description
1 polymer ?
#
loop_
_entity_poly.entity_id
_entity_poly.type
_entity_poly.pdbx_seq_one_letter_code
_entity_poly.pdbx_strand_id
1 'polypeptide(L)' 'MTIELTKNLNIRLHEVGRGWASNSVNTTIFRYNSVYSMGNVQICAWYDMNKHVVLAKRNLYKNSP' A
#
# COMPACT_ATOMS: atom_id res chain seq x y z
N MET A 1 11.87 27.12 15.92
CA MET A 1 11.82 25.86 16.70
C MET A 1 10.62 25.01 16.25
N THR A 2 10.55 24.62 14.97
CA THR A 2 9.45 23.77 14.46
C THR A 2 9.86 22.90 13.27
N ILE A 3 11.06 23.07 12.71
CA ILE A 3 11.52 22.39 11.49
C ILE A 3 12.55 21.28 11.72
N GLU A 4 12.94 21.00 12.97
CA GLU A 4 13.97 19.97 13.30
C GLU A 4 13.39 18.60 13.68
N LEU A 5 12.06 18.46 13.89
CA LEU A 5 11.46 17.24 14.42
C LEU A 5 11.19 16.12 13.38
N THR A 6 11.29 16.41 12.08
CA THR A 6 10.98 15.43 11.02
C THR A 6 12.19 14.67 10.49
N LYS A 7 13.40 14.95 10.99
CA LYS A 7 14.66 14.42 10.44
C LYS A 7 14.92 12.93 10.70
N ASN A 8 14.01 12.22 11.39
CA ASN A 8 14.22 10.84 11.87
C ASN A 8 13.06 9.86 11.56
N LEU A 9 12.34 10.06 10.46
CA LEU A 9 11.34 9.09 9.99
C LEU A 9 12.01 8.03 9.10
N ASN A 10 12.06 6.78 9.58
CA ASN A 10 12.46 5.61 8.76
C ASN A 10 11.29 5.21 7.85
N ILE A 11 11.21 5.83 6.68
CA ILE A 11 10.18 5.55 5.68
C ILE A 11 10.66 4.40 4.80
N ARG A 12 9.89 3.30 4.73
CA ARG A 12 10.15 2.17 3.84
C ARG A 12 9.07 2.07 2.77
N LEU A 13 9.47 2.18 1.52
CA LEU A 13 8.60 1.95 0.37
C LEU A 13 8.72 0.49 -0.03
N HIS A 14 7.57 -0.18 -0.18
CA HIS A 14 7.49 -1.53 -0.71
C HIS A 14 6.70 -1.49 -2.01
N GLU A 15 7.35 -1.82 -3.12
CA GLU A 15 6.64 -2.00 -4.38
C GLU A 15 5.72 -3.23 -4.28
N VAL A 16 4.48 -3.09 -4.74
CA VAL A 16 3.47 -4.17 -4.72
C VAL A 16 3.18 -4.64 -6.14
N GLY A 17 2.97 -3.70 -7.07
CA GLY A 17 2.68 -3.98 -8.47
C GLY A 17 2.16 -2.73 -9.20
N ARG A 18 2.06 -2.82 -10.53
CA ARG A 18 1.50 -1.75 -11.38
C ARG A 18 -0.04 -1.73 -11.26
N GLY A 19 -0.62 -0.53 -11.24
CA GLY A 19 -2.08 -0.33 -11.17
C GLY A 19 -2.59 0.66 -12.20
N TRP A 20 -3.91 0.66 -12.43
CA TRP A 20 -4.62 1.66 -13.22
C TRP A 20 -4.41 3.05 -12.63
N ALA A 21 -4.09 4.02 -13.51
CA ALA A 21 -3.74 5.38 -13.13
C ALA A 21 -4.44 6.47 -13.96
N SER A 22 -5.34 6.13 -14.89
CA SER A 22 -6.05 7.15 -15.69
C SER A 22 -7.13 7.91 -14.90
N ASN A 23 -7.42 7.48 -13.66
CA ASN A 23 -8.25 8.21 -12.70
C ASN A 23 -7.88 7.76 -11.27
N SER A 24 -8.52 8.38 -10.28
CA SER A 24 -8.22 8.17 -8.86
C SER A 24 -8.91 6.94 -8.24
N VAL A 25 -9.49 6.02 -9.01
CA VAL A 25 -10.26 4.87 -8.48
C VAL A 25 -9.48 4.04 -7.45
N ASN A 26 -8.15 3.93 -7.61
CA ASN A 26 -7.29 3.19 -6.70
C ASN A 26 -6.91 3.99 -5.43
N THR A 27 -7.17 5.29 -5.38
CA THR A 27 -6.64 6.21 -4.35
C THR A 27 -7.69 7.17 -3.78
N THR A 28 -8.98 6.84 -3.84
CA THR A 28 -10.03 7.67 -3.21
C THR A 28 -10.06 7.49 -1.69
N ILE A 29 -10.45 8.54 -0.96
CA ILE A 29 -10.48 8.55 0.52
C ILE A 29 -11.48 7.54 1.11
N PHE A 30 -12.53 7.20 0.37
CA PHE A 30 -13.61 6.31 0.80
C PHE A 30 -13.34 4.83 0.50
N ARG A 31 -12.11 4.43 0.13
CA ARG A 31 -11.74 3.02 -0.01
C ARG A 31 -11.53 2.37 1.36
N TYR A 32 -12.58 1.80 1.93
CA TYR A 32 -12.55 1.05 3.19
C TYR A 32 -12.57 -0.47 2.93
N ASN A 33 -11.44 -1.17 2.78
CA ASN A 33 -10.04 -0.76 2.90
C ASN A 33 -9.25 -1.08 1.62
N SER A 34 -8.32 -0.22 1.21
CA SER A 34 -7.36 -0.52 0.12
C SER A 34 -6.21 -1.43 0.58
N VAL A 35 -5.82 -1.31 1.85
CA VAL A 35 -4.83 -2.14 2.55
C VAL A 35 -5.42 -2.53 3.90
N TYR A 36 -5.39 -3.82 4.22
CA TYR A 36 -5.92 -4.35 5.48
C TYR A 36 -4.90 -5.31 6.10
N SER A 37 -4.69 -5.20 7.40
CA SER A 37 -3.80 -6.10 8.14
C SER A 37 -4.61 -6.98 9.07
N MET A 38 -4.35 -8.29 9.04
CA MET A 38 -4.94 -9.29 9.92
C MET A 38 -3.82 -10.19 10.47
N GLY A 39 -3.48 -10.00 11.74
CA GLY A 39 -2.35 -10.68 12.37
C GLY A 39 -1.03 -10.36 11.65
N ASN A 40 -0.32 -11.39 11.21
CA ASN A 40 0.95 -11.26 10.49
C ASN A 40 0.80 -11.11 8.97
N VAL A 41 -0.42 -11.07 8.45
CA VAL A 41 -0.68 -10.92 7.02
C VAL A 41 -1.24 -9.54 6.73
N GLN A 42 -0.66 -8.88 5.73
CA GLN A 42 -1.22 -7.68 5.15
C GLN A 42 -1.72 -8.01 3.74
N ILE A 43 -2.92 -7.54 3.43
CA ILE A 43 -3.62 -7.74 2.17
C ILE A 43 -3.87 -6.36 1.55
N CYS A 44 -3.76 -6.25 0.24
CA CYS A 44 -4.20 -5.05 -0.48
C CYS A 44 -4.89 -5.44 -1.80
N ALA A 45 -5.71 -4.51 -2.30
CA ALA A 45 -6.41 -4.70 -3.56
C ALA A 45 -6.43 -3.42 -4.40
N TRP A 46 -6.24 -3.57 -5.72
CA TRP A 46 -6.25 -2.47 -6.68
C TRP A 46 -6.68 -2.95 -8.06
N TYR A 47 -7.09 -2.03 -8.93
CA TYR A 47 -7.35 -2.32 -10.34
C TYR A 47 -6.04 -2.27 -11.14
N ASP A 48 -5.78 -3.27 -11.98
CA ASP A 48 -4.65 -3.28 -12.92
C ASP A 48 -4.93 -2.47 -14.21
N MET A 49 -3.96 -2.43 -15.13
CA MET A 49 -4.10 -1.75 -16.42
C MET A 49 -5.22 -2.33 -17.30
N ASN A 50 -5.61 -3.58 -17.08
CA ASN A 50 -6.68 -4.28 -17.80
C ASN A 50 -8.04 -4.14 -17.10
N LYS A 51 -8.12 -3.34 -16.02
CA LYS A 51 -9.33 -3.11 -15.22
C LYS A 51 -9.78 -4.35 -14.42
N HIS A 52 -8.89 -5.32 -14.22
CA HIS A 52 -9.14 -6.43 -13.30
C HIS A 52 -8.82 -6.02 -11.87
N VAL A 53 -9.57 -6.57 -10.91
CA VAL A 53 -9.24 -6.46 -9.49
C VAL A 53 -8.09 -7.43 -9.19
N VAL A 54 -6.98 -6.88 -8.71
CA VAL A 54 -5.83 -7.62 -8.19
C VAL A 54 -5.89 -7.65 -6.68
N LEU A 55 -5.60 -8.80 -6.09
CA LEU A 55 -5.37 -8.97 -4.66
C LEU A 55 -3.94 -9.45 -4.44
N ALA A 56 -3.23 -8.80 -3.52
CA ALA A 56 -1.92 -9.25 -3.05
C ALA A 56 -1.93 -9.45 -1.54
N LYS A 57 -1.06 -10.34 -1.06
CA LYS A 57 -0.83 -10.57 0.36
C LYS A 57 0.67 -10.67 0.65
N ARG A 58 1.10 -10.18 1.82
CA ARG A 58 2.46 -10.34 2.32
C ARG A 58 2.47 -10.71 3.80
N ASN A 59 3.55 -11.34 4.25
CA ASN A 59 3.81 -11.56 5.66
C ASN A 59 4.60 -10.36 6.22
N LEU A 60 4.18 -9.80 7.35
CA LEU A 60 4.80 -8.62 7.96
C LEU A 60 6.05 -8.94 8.80
N TYR A 61 6.17 -10.16 9.30
CA TYR A 61 7.26 -10.59 10.18
C TYR A 61 8.30 -11.45 9.47
N LYS A 62 8.00 -11.91 8.25
CA LYS A 62 9.01 -12.52 7.40
C LYS A 62 9.87 -11.40 6.85
N ASN A 63 11.03 -11.19 7.46
CA ASN A 63 12.11 -10.40 6.88
C ASN A 63 12.36 -10.96 5.47
N SER A 64 11.95 -10.21 4.45
CA SER A 64 12.44 -10.42 3.08
C SER A 64 13.77 -9.67 2.97
N PRO A 65 14.76 -10.20 2.24
CA PRO A 65 16.17 -9.79 2.29
C PRO A 65 16.41 -8.28 2.15
#